data_AF-A0A929SFV5-F1
#
_entry.id   AF-A0A929SFV5-F1
#
_cell.length_a   1.000
_cell.length_b   1.000
_cell.length_c   1.000
_cell.angle_alpha   90.00
_cell.angle_beta   90.00
_cell.angle_gamma   90.00
#
_symmetry.space_group_name_H-M   'P 1'
#
loop_
_entity.id
_entity.type
_entity.pdbx_description
1 polymer ?
#
loop_
_entity_poly.entity_id
_entity_poly.type
_entity_poly.pdbx_seq_one_letter_code
_entity_poly.pdbx_strand_id
1 'polypeptide(L)'
;MKKAIDKIKLRKEKTEGKLVKIPFLCMTVFFFSCFFITEAFAEGKWVEVSGTWQYQENGVAWKGWLHLGDSWYYLDPTSGKMADGWILDQGKWYFLKTDAREQG
;
A
#
# COMPACT_ATOMS: atom_id res chain seq x y z
N MET A 1 -42.79 24.76 -46.97
CA MET A 1 -41.72 25.30 -46.08
C MET A 1 -41.67 24.64 -44.69
N LYS A 2 -42.78 24.45 -43.96
CA LYS A 2 -42.79 23.82 -42.61
C LYS A 2 -42.07 22.45 -42.51
N LYS A 3 -42.32 21.53 -43.45
CA LYS A 3 -41.71 20.18 -43.47
C LYS A 3 -40.17 20.18 -43.46
N ALA A 4 -39.53 21.19 -44.06
CA ALA A 4 -38.07 21.29 -44.09
C ALA A 4 -37.51 21.78 -42.74
N ILE A 5 -38.21 22.70 -42.09
CA ILE A 5 -37.86 23.24 -40.78
C ILE A 5 -37.96 22.15 -39.71
N ASP A 6 -39.03 21.35 -39.74
CA ASP A 6 -39.22 20.24 -38.81
C ASP A 6 -38.12 19.17 -38.96
N LYS A 7 -37.71 18.88 -40.20
CA LYS A 7 -36.63 17.92 -40.51
C LYS A 7 -35.24 18.41 -40.08
N ILE A 8 -35.03 19.73 -40.02
CA ILE A 8 -33.80 20.33 -39.48
C ILE A 8 -33.82 20.27 -37.95
N LYS A 9 -34.97 20.55 -37.32
CA LYS A 9 -35.14 20.49 -35.86
C LYS A 9 -34.97 19.07 -35.31
N LEU A 10 -35.57 18.08 -35.97
CA LEU A 10 -35.42 16.66 -35.61
C LEU A 10 -33.97 16.16 -35.76
N ARG A 11 -33.23 16.70 -36.74
CA ARG A 11 -31.81 16.39 -36.93
C ARG A 11 -30.95 16.96 -35.80
N LYS A 12 -31.24 18.20 -35.37
CA LYS A 12 -30.49 18.89 -34.31
C LYS A 12 -30.69 18.21 -32.94
N GLU A 13 -31.92 17.82 -32.62
CA GLU A 13 -32.26 17.12 -31.37
C GLU A 13 -31.63 15.71 -31.29
N LYS A 14 -31.61 14.98 -32.42
CA LYS A 14 -30.98 13.65 -32.52
C LYS A 14 -29.44 13.69 -32.41
N THR A 15 -28.80 14.78 -32.83
CA THR A 15 -27.35 14.97 -32.67
C THR A 15 -26.97 15.37 -31.25
N GLU A 16 -27.76 16.21 -30.57
CA GLU A 16 -27.46 16.66 -29.21
C GLU A 16 -27.69 15.54 -28.18
N GLY A 17 -28.71 14.70 -28.36
CA GLY A 17 -28.94 13.53 -27.49
C GLY A 17 -27.91 12.40 -27.61
N LYS A 18 -27.10 12.36 -28.69
CA LYS A 18 -25.98 11.42 -28.85
C LYS A 18 -24.68 11.97 -28.27
N LEU A 19 -24.44 13.27 -28.44
CA LEU A 19 -23.22 13.93 -27.97
C LEU A 19 -23.12 14.00 -26.44
N VAL A 20 -24.25 14.02 -25.71
CA VAL A 20 -24.28 14.08 -24.23
C VAL A 20 -24.16 12.69 -23.57
N LYS A 21 -24.46 11.60 -24.29
CA LYS A 21 -24.39 10.22 -23.74
C LYS A 21 -22.99 9.60 -23.80
N ILE A 22 -22.18 10.02 -24.76
CA ILE A 22 -20.80 9.58 -24.95
C ILE A 22 -19.83 10.10 -23.84
N PRO A 23 -19.93 11.35 -23.33
CA PRO A 23 -19.06 11.84 -22.26
C PRO A 23 -19.37 11.21 -20.88
N PHE A 24 -20.62 10.80 -20.63
CA PHE A 24 -21.00 10.12 -19.38
C PHE A 24 -20.41 8.71 -19.28
N LEU A 25 -20.19 8.03 -20.40
CA LEU A 25 -19.56 6.71 -20.45
C LEU A 25 -18.02 6.80 -20.36
N CYS A 26 -17.42 7.90 -20.82
CA CYS A 26 -15.96 8.08 -20.83
C CYS A 26 -15.43 8.57 -19.46
N MET A 27 -16.21 9.41 -18.76
CA MET A 27 -15.81 9.93 -17.45
C MET A 27 -15.81 8.83 -16.36
N THR A 28 -16.66 7.81 -16.47
CA THR A 28 -16.70 6.67 -15.54
C THR A 28 -15.55 5.68 -15.74
N VAL A 29 -15.02 5.55 -16.97
CA VAL A 29 -13.82 4.75 -17.24
C VAL A 29 -12.57 5.44 -16.69
N PHE A 30 -12.56 6.78 -16.70
CA PHE A 30 -11.47 7.59 -16.14
C PHE A 30 -11.47 7.60 -14.60
N PHE A 31 -12.63 7.52 -13.96
CA PHE A 31 -12.73 7.38 -12.50
C PHE A 31 -12.40 5.97 -11.98
N PHE A 32 -12.70 4.93 -12.77
CA PHE A 32 -12.34 3.56 -12.40
C PHE A 32 -10.86 3.25 -12.59
N SER A 33 -10.17 4.03 -13.44
CA SER A 33 -8.74 3.89 -13.74
C SER A 33 -7.82 4.36 -12.61
N CYS A 34 -8.27 5.23 -11.70
CA CYS A 34 -7.44 5.70 -10.57
C CYS A 34 -7.83 5.08 -9.22
N PHE A 35 -8.90 4.30 -9.15
CA PHE A 35 -9.29 3.58 -7.94
C PHE A 35 -8.47 2.28 -7.70
N PHE A 36 -7.60 1.92 -8.64
CA PHE A 36 -6.66 0.78 -8.51
C PHE A 36 -5.23 1.20 -8.14
N ILE A 37 -5.03 2.41 -7.62
CA ILE A 37 -3.80 2.71 -6.89
C ILE A 37 -4.09 2.35 -5.44
N THR A 38 -4.17 1.04 -5.16
CA THR A 38 -4.05 0.57 -3.79
C THR A 38 -2.62 0.89 -3.40
N GLU A 39 -2.48 1.89 -2.57
CA GLU A 39 -1.23 2.32 -1.96
C GLU A 39 -0.46 1.07 -1.53
N ALA A 40 0.78 0.95 -2.00
CA ALA A 40 1.72 0.01 -1.40
C ALA A 40 1.92 0.50 0.04
N PHE A 41 1.08 0.01 0.95
CA PHE A 41 1.32 0.12 2.37
C PHE A 41 2.75 -0.39 2.59
N ALA A 42 3.53 0.36 3.37
CA ALA A 42 4.84 -0.06 3.82
C ALA A 42 4.65 -1.31 4.69
N GLU A 43 4.52 -2.47 4.05
CA GLU A 43 4.38 -3.76 4.73
C GLU A 43 5.78 -4.16 5.17
N GLY A 44 6.16 -3.68 6.35
CA GLY A 44 7.32 -4.19 7.03
C GLY A 44 7.12 -5.68 7.31
N LYS A 45 8.05 -6.50 6.84
CA LYS A 45 7.96 -7.96 6.88
C LYS A 45 9.16 -8.57 7.56
N TRP A 46 8.94 -9.69 8.23
CA TRP A 46 10.01 -10.54 8.72
C TRP A 46 10.60 -11.36 7.56
N VAL A 47 11.92 -11.34 7.44
CA VAL A 47 12.68 -12.06 6.42
C VAL A 47 13.78 -12.85 7.11
N GLU A 48 13.85 -14.15 6.84
CA GLU A 48 14.95 -14.97 7.30
C GLU A 48 16.12 -14.88 6.32
N VAL A 49 17.27 -14.42 6.80
CA VAL A 49 18.51 -14.33 6.02
C VAL A 49 19.57 -15.15 6.73
N SER A 50 19.96 -16.27 6.12
CA SER A 50 21.04 -17.15 6.60
C SER A 50 20.83 -17.67 8.03
N GLY A 51 19.61 -18.08 8.37
CA GLY A 51 19.27 -18.59 9.71
C GLY A 51 19.12 -17.51 10.77
N THR A 52 18.99 -16.24 10.38
CA THR A 52 18.69 -15.15 11.31
C THR A 52 17.55 -14.29 10.76
N TRP A 53 16.61 -13.92 11.62
CA TRP A 53 15.50 -13.05 11.26
C TRP A 53 15.94 -11.59 11.15
N GLN A 54 15.40 -10.90 10.15
CA GLN A 54 15.54 -9.47 9.94
C GLN A 54 14.17 -8.88 9.66
N TYR A 55 13.86 -7.71 10.19
CA TYR A 55 12.68 -6.96 9.77
C TYR A 55 13.07 -6.05 8.61
N GLN A 56 12.34 -6.12 7.50
CA GLN A 56 12.57 -5.26 6.34
C GLN A 56 11.32 -4.42 6.07
N GLU A 57 11.50 -3.11 6.00
CA GLU A 57 10.46 -2.18 5.59
C GLU A 57 10.85 -1.56 4.26
N ASN A 58 9.99 -1.70 3.24
CA ASN A 58 10.25 -1.22 1.88
C ASN A 58 11.59 -1.70 1.27
N GLY A 59 12.02 -2.91 1.64
CA GLY A 59 13.28 -3.50 1.17
C GLY A 59 14.53 -3.03 1.93
N VAL A 60 14.38 -2.22 2.98
CA VAL A 60 15.46 -1.79 3.85
C VAL A 60 15.37 -2.53 5.18
N ALA A 61 16.49 -3.13 5.61
CA ALA A 61 16.55 -3.77 6.93
C ALA A 61 16.47 -2.73 8.05
N TRP A 62 15.56 -2.95 8.98
CA TRP A 62 15.40 -2.14 10.18
C TRP A 62 16.54 -2.41 11.16
N LYS A 63 16.85 -1.41 11.99
CA LYS A 63 18.02 -1.41 12.88
C LYS A 63 17.64 -0.78 14.22
N GLY A 64 18.10 -1.40 15.31
CA GLY A 64 17.79 -1.01 16.67
C GLY A 64 16.43 -1.51 17.14
N TRP A 65 15.82 -0.74 18.05
CA TRP A 65 14.53 -1.06 18.62
C TRP A 65 13.41 -0.99 17.57
N LEU A 66 12.59 -2.02 17.56
CA LEU A 66 11.43 -2.15 16.70
C LEU A 66 10.22 -2.49 17.57
N HIS A 67 9.15 -1.72 17.41
CA HIS A 67 7.89 -1.96 18.10
C HIS A 67 6.86 -2.44 17.09
N LEU A 68 6.42 -3.70 17.21
CA LEU A 68 5.37 -4.28 16.37
C LEU A 68 4.20 -4.71 17.24
N GLY A 69 3.04 -4.11 17.00
CA GLY A 69 1.85 -4.35 17.83
C GLY A 69 2.11 -3.91 19.27
N ASP A 70 2.10 -4.87 20.19
CA ASP A 70 2.38 -4.68 21.63
C ASP A 70 3.75 -5.25 22.06
N SER A 71 4.58 -5.70 21.10
CA SER A 71 5.85 -6.37 21.36
C SER A 71 7.04 -5.53 20.90
N TRP A 72 8.14 -5.62 21.68
CA TRP A 72 9.41 -4.98 21.37
C TRP A 72 10.43 -6.02 20.88
N TYR A 73 11.05 -5.72 19.75
CA TYR A 73 12.13 -6.47 19.16
C TYR A 73 13.36 -5.58 19.06
N TYR A 74 14.53 -6.19 19.05
CA TYR A 74 15.77 -5.46 18.81
C TYR A 74 16.49 -6.09 17.64
N LEU A 75 16.85 -5.25 16.66
CA LEU A 75 17.66 -5.63 15.53
C LEU A 75 19.04 -5.03 15.71
N ASP A 76 20.07 -5.84 15.53
CA ASP A 76 21.45 -5.43 15.62
C ASP A 76 21.72 -4.24 14.67
N PRO A 77 22.25 -3.10 15.17
CA PRO A 77 22.47 -1.91 14.34
C PRO A 77 23.46 -2.13 13.19
N THR A 78 24.36 -3.12 13.32
CA THR A 78 25.40 -3.38 12.32
C THR A 78 24.86 -4.27 11.20
N SER A 79 24.25 -5.38 11.58
CA SER A 79 23.86 -6.49 10.69
C SER A 79 22.36 -6.55 10.39
N GLY A 80 21.51 -5.85 11.13
CA GLY A 80 20.04 -5.90 11.01
C GLY A 80 19.42 -7.21 11.53
N LYS A 81 20.22 -8.03 12.22
CA LYS A 81 19.81 -9.34 12.76
C LYS A 81 19.00 -9.18 14.04
N MET A 82 17.90 -9.90 14.17
CA MET A 82 17.15 -9.95 15.42
C MET A 82 18.00 -10.54 16.54
N ALA A 83 18.11 -9.81 17.64
CA ALA A 83 18.76 -10.27 18.85
C ALA A 83 17.78 -11.02 19.75
N ASP A 84 18.26 -12.06 20.40
CA ASP A 84 17.57 -12.83 21.42
C ASP A 84 18.35 -12.79 22.74
N GLY A 85 17.62 -12.82 23.87
CA GLY A 85 18.22 -12.80 25.20
C GLY A 85 18.65 -11.41 25.66
N TRP A 86 19.81 -11.33 26.32
CA TRP A 86 20.26 -10.11 27.00
C TRP A 86 20.97 -9.15 26.05
N ILE A 87 20.51 -7.90 26.03
CA ILE A 87 21.19 -6.80 25.34
C ILE A 87 21.55 -5.70 26.34
N LEU A 88 22.68 -5.03 26.09
CA LEU A 88 23.09 -3.83 26.80
C LEU A 88 22.92 -2.64 25.87
N ASP A 89 21.92 -1.81 26.14
CA ASP A 89 21.69 -0.57 25.39
C ASP A 89 21.77 0.64 26.33
N GLN A 90 22.63 1.59 25.98
CA GLN A 90 22.89 2.82 26.76
C GLN A 90 23.17 2.57 28.26
N GLY A 91 23.84 1.47 28.60
CA GLY A 91 24.17 1.12 30.00
C GLY A 91 23.03 0.45 30.78
N LYS A 92 21.91 0.11 30.12
CA LYS A 92 20.79 -0.65 30.71
C LYS A 92 20.68 -2.01 30.04
N TRP A 93 20.41 -3.03 30.86
CA TRP A 93 20.19 -4.38 30.39
C TRP A 93 18.70 -4.60 30.07
N TYR A 94 18.43 -5.11 28.89
CA TYR A 94 17.09 -5.53 28.48
C TYR A 94 17.10 -7.01 28.12
N PHE A 95 16.06 -7.73 28.51
CA PHE A 95 15.87 -9.12 28.17
C PHE A 95 14.81 -9.25 27.08
N LEU A 96 15.23 -9.71 25.91
CA LEU A 96 14.39 -9.94 24.75
C LEU A 96 13.98 -11.41 24.71
N LYS A 97 12.68 -11.65 24.87
CA LYS A 97 12.10 -12.97 24.75
C LYS A 97 11.27 -13.03 23.49
N THR A 98 11.83 -13.59 22.43
CA THR A 98 11.06 -13.88 21.23
C THR A 98 10.32 -15.19 21.45
N ASP A 99 8.99 -15.13 21.49
CA ASP A 99 8.18 -16.35 21.57
C ASP A 99 8.18 -17.02 20.20
N ALA A 100 8.78 -18.21 20.12
CA ALA A 100 8.93 -18.98 18.88
C ALA A 100 7.62 -19.30 18.14
N ARG A 101 6.46 -19.00 18.74
CA ARG A 101 5.12 -19.22 18.17
C ARG A 101 4.65 -18.10 17.25
N GLU A 102 5.27 -16.92 17.30
CA GLU A 102 4.96 -15.80 16.39
C GLU A 102 5.85 -15.78 15.13
N GLN A 103 6.60 -16.86 14.90
CA GLN A 103 7.62 -16.97 13.86
C GLN A 103 7.16 -17.81 12.64
N GLY A 104 5.84 -18.04 12.49
CA GLY A 104 5.24 -18.86 11.43
C GLY A 104 4.03 -18.21 10.78
#